data_AF-A0A1H3QRL8-F1
#
_entry.id   AF-A0A1H3QRL8-F1
#
_cell.length_a   1.000
_cell.length_b   1.000
_cell.length_c   1.000
_cell.angle_alpha   90.00
_cell.angle_beta   90.00
_cell.angle_gamma   90.00
#
_symmetry.space_group_name_H-M   'P 1'
#
loop_
_entity.id
_entity.type
_entity.pdbx_description
1 polymer ?
#
loop_
_entity_poly.entity_id
_entity_poly.type
_entity_poly.pdbx_seq_one_letter_code
_entity_poly.pdbx_strand_id
1 'polypeptide(L)'
;MQEWREQVAILCRGNSRLLFSVCTAFASTLLEILGLEGGGFHWRGSSSCGKSTALQVAASVCGSRQYVERWRSTDNSLEGVAQSHSDALLVLDEIKELEARVAGESAYMLSHGSGKSRSNADGSLRVKAKWRVIYLSSGELSLSEHVATAGKDTHAGMELRLCDLPADAGKELGAFEDLHGRANGSEFSKVLDDLTRRYYGTAFAAFIEQVLKNRHELVEQWHDARSEFEKAVLNEAASGQARRVAARFALVGFAGELASQWQITGWAEGEAMAASVRCFKDWLSGFGVGNREHHKMISQVRRFLEAHGEGRFARFETGDIDKSHLPRVMNKAGYRKSAEDGVEYFIYPETFRCDVCQGLNHTEVAKLLISKGYMRPDGKHHKPKVVLPSEGQMRVYHVLPAIMGADDE
;
A
#
# COMPACT_ATOMS: atom_id res chain seq x y z
N MET A 1 -30.35 17.24 1.02
CA MET A 1 -29.92 16.01 0.33
C MET A 1 -30.06 16.16 -1.17
N GLN A 2 -31.27 16.44 -1.69
CA GLN A 2 -31.49 16.59 -3.14
C GLN A 2 -30.56 17.62 -3.81
N GLU A 3 -30.32 18.78 -3.18
CA GLU A 3 -29.39 19.78 -3.71
C GLU A 3 -27.95 19.26 -3.80
N TRP A 4 -27.47 18.52 -2.80
CA TRP A 4 -26.14 17.90 -2.84
C TRP A 4 -26.03 16.91 -4.01
N ARG A 5 -27.07 16.11 -4.22
CA ARG A 5 -27.15 15.17 -5.33
C ARG A 5 -27.07 15.87 -6.69
N GLU A 6 -27.90 16.89 -6.87
CA GLU A 6 -28.05 17.62 -8.15
C GLU A 6 -26.90 18.57 -8.47
N GLN A 7 -26.17 19.03 -7.45
CA GLN A 7 -25.09 20.01 -7.63
C GLN A 7 -23.70 19.36 -7.49
N VAL A 8 -23.50 18.45 -6.53
CA VAL A 8 -22.18 17.87 -6.23
C VAL A 8 -22.05 16.46 -6.80
N ALA A 9 -22.98 15.55 -6.45
CA ALA A 9 -22.85 14.13 -6.81
C ALA A 9 -22.87 13.93 -8.33
N ILE A 10 -23.69 14.69 -9.06
CA ILE A 10 -23.78 14.59 -10.52
C ILE A 10 -22.44 14.87 -11.22
N LEU A 11 -21.61 15.75 -10.65
CA LEU A 11 -20.30 16.11 -11.18
C LEU A 11 -19.21 15.07 -10.83
N CYS A 12 -19.54 14.07 -10.02
CA CYS A 12 -18.62 12.95 -9.81
C CYS A 12 -18.72 11.92 -10.95
N ARG A 13 -19.82 11.91 -11.71
CA ARG A 13 -20.07 10.90 -12.73
C ARG A 13 -18.98 10.88 -13.79
N GLY A 14 -18.62 9.70 -14.26
CA GLY A 14 -17.51 9.51 -15.19
C GLY A 14 -16.10 9.76 -14.62
N ASN A 15 -15.96 10.24 -13.38
CA ASN A 15 -14.67 10.50 -12.73
C ASN A 15 -14.36 9.46 -11.66
N SER A 16 -13.53 8.46 -11.96
CA SER A 16 -13.31 7.30 -11.07
C SER A 16 -12.76 7.70 -9.69
N ARG A 17 -11.89 8.72 -9.62
CA ARG A 17 -11.28 9.18 -8.36
C ARG A 17 -12.30 9.91 -7.48
N LEU A 18 -13.20 10.69 -8.09
CA LEU A 18 -14.27 11.39 -7.37
C LEU A 18 -15.33 10.41 -6.87
N LEU A 19 -15.81 9.52 -7.74
CA LEU A 19 -16.74 8.44 -7.38
C LEU A 19 -16.19 7.63 -6.21
N PHE A 20 -14.95 7.12 -6.35
CA PHE A 20 -14.31 6.34 -5.31
C PHE A 20 -14.21 7.11 -4.00
N SER A 21 -13.77 8.38 -4.05
CA SER A 21 -13.61 9.21 -2.85
C SER A 21 -14.94 9.40 -2.11
N VAL A 22 -16.03 9.72 -2.81
CA VAL A 22 -17.37 9.83 -2.22
C VAL A 22 -17.84 8.49 -1.65
N CYS A 23 -17.61 7.40 -2.38
CA CYS A 23 -17.97 6.06 -1.93
C CYS A 23 -17.28 5.65 -0.63
N THR A 24 -16.03 6.10 -0.40
CA THR A 24 -15.35 5.81 0.88
C THR A 24 -16.07 6.40 2.09
N ALA A 25 -16.80 7.52 1.92
CA ALA A 25 -17.57 8.14 2.97
C ALA A 25 -18.80 7.34 3.36
N PHE A 26 -19.44 6.68 2.40
CA PHE A 26 -20.54 5.76 2.67
C PHE A 26 -20.02 4.44 3.25
N ALA A 27 -18.89 3.94 2.74
CA ALA A 27 -18.27 2.70 3.22
C ALA A 27 -17.90 2.74 4.70
N SER A 28 -17.52 3.92 5.24
CA SER A 28 -17.13 4.05 6.64
C SER A 28 -18.24 3.67 7.61
N THR A 29 -19.52 3.86 7.24
CA THR A 29 -20.66 3.57 8.12
C THR A 29 -20.99 2.09 8.22
N LEU A 30 -20.37 1.25 7.37
CA LEU A 30 -20.69 -0.16 7.23
C LEU A 30 -19.73 -1.08 8.00
N LEU A 31 -18.62 -0.54 8.52
CA LEU A 31 -17.57 -1.33 9.17
C LEU A 31 -18.09 -2.19 10.32
N GLU A 32 -18.83 -1.59 11.27
CA GLU A 32 -19.38 -2.34 12.41
C GLU A 32 -20.38 -3.41 11.97
N ILE A 33 -21.32 -3.05 11.09
CA ILE A 33 -22.41 -3.93 10.65
C ILE A 33 -21.86 -5.16 9.92
N LEU A 34 -20.81 -4.96 9.11
CA LEU A 34 -20.20 -6.03 8.32
C LEU A 34 -19.03 -6.72 9.04
N GLY A 35 -18.67 -6.28 10.25
CA GLY A 35 -17.55 -6.83 11.03
C GLY A 35 -16.19 -6.64 10.35
N LEU A 36 -16.01 -5.53 9.64
CA LEU A 36 -14.80 -5.25 8.85
C LEU A 36 -13.80 -4.39 9.64
N GLU A 37 -12.51 -4.61 9.37
CA GLU A 37 -11.44 -3.76 9.89
C GLU A 37 -11.38 -2.42 9.14
N GLY A 38 -10.92 -1.38 9.83
CA GLY A 38 -10.60 -0.10 9.21
C GLY A 38 -9.39 -0.14 8.28
N GLY A 39 -9.12 0.99 7.66
CA GLY A 39 -7.99 1.16 6.74
C GLY A 39 -8.11 2.46 5.98
N GLY A 40 -7.12 2.74 5.14
CA GLY A 40 -7.09 3.98 4.41
C GLY A 40 -6.70 3.83 2.95
N PHE A 41 -6.98 4.90 2.23
CA PHE A 41 -6.62 5.11 0.84
C PHE A 41 -5.87 6.44 0.73
N HIS A 42 -4.79 6.46 -0.03
CA HIS A 42 -3.94 7.62 -0.16
C HIS A 42 -3.81 8.04 -1.62
N TRP A 43 -4.30 9.23 -1.95
CA TRP A 43 -4.09 9.82 -3.27
C TRP A 43 -2.65 10.34 -3.36
N ARG A 44 -1.85 9.72 -4.22
CA ARG A 44 -0.46 10.08 -4.50
C ARG A 44 -0.34 10.73 -5.86
N GLY A 45 0.33 11.88 -5.92
CA GLY A 45 0.65 12.51 -7.20
C GLY A 45 1.17 13.93 -7.03
N SER A 46 1.61 14.53 -8.13
CA SER A 46 2.17 15.88 -8.15
C SER A 46 1.20 16.93 -7.60
N SER A 47 1.73 18.09 -7.20
CA SER A 47 0.89 19.22 -6.80
C SER A 47 -0.10 19.60 -7.90
N SER A 48 -1.24 20.17 -7.52
CA SER A 48 -2.29 20.66 -8.42
C SER A 48 -2.96 19.62 -9.34
N CYS A 49 -2.84 18.31 -9.06
CA CYS A 49 -3.52 17.27 -9.84
C CYS A 49 -4.94 16.89 -9.36
N GLY A 50 -5.58 17.67 -8.48
CA GLY A 50 -6.97 17.43 -8.05
C GLY A 50 -7.15 16.58 -6.77
N LYS A 51 -6.07 16.16 -6.10
CA LYS A 51 -6.12 15.40 -4.83
C LYS A 51 -6.99 16.05 -3.76
N SER A 52 -6.70 17.31 -3.43
CA SER A 52 -7.43 18.04 -2.41
C SER A 52 -8.89 18.24 -2.81
N THR A 53 -9.20 18.36 -4.11
CA THR A 53 -10.59 18.38 -4.59
C THR A 53 -11.30 17.07 -4.30
N ALA A 54 -10.67 15.92 -4.60
CA ALA A 54 -11.24 14.61 -4.28
C ALA A 54 -11.51 14.43 -2.77
N LEU A 55 -10.58 14.90 -1.92
CA LEU A 55 -10.78 14.91 -0.47
C LEU A 55 -11.97 15.79 -0.04
N GLN A 56 -12.09 16.99 -0.61
CA GLN A 56 -13.19 17.93 -0.28
C GLN A 56 -14.56 17.40 -0.72
N VAL A 57 -14.63 16.78 -1.90
CA VAL A 57 -15.86 16.16 -2.39
C VAL A 57 -16.29 15.00 -1.50
N ALA A 58 -15.34 14.15 -1.06
CA ALA A 58 -15.64 13.10 -0.08
C ALA A 58 -16.08 13.66 1.28
N ALA A 59 -15.37 14.67 1.79
CA ALA A 59 -15.70 15.34 3.04
C ALA A 59 -17.11 15.94 3.02
N SER A 60 -17.55 16.48 1.87
CA SER A 60 -18.89 17.06 1.69
C SER A 60 -20.03 16.08 1.97
N VAL A 61 -19.79 14.77 1.90
CA VAL A 61 -20.78 13.77 2.30
C VAL A 61 -21.11 13.93 3.78
N CYS A 62 -20.06 14.00 4.63
CA CYS A 62 -20.14 14.01 6.09
C CYS A 62 -20.30 15.40 6.69
N GLY A 63 -19.65 16.43 6.13
CA GLY A 63 -19.57 17.74 6.77
C GLY A 63 -18.97 18.83 5.89
N SER A 64 -18.73 20.00 6.49
CA SER A 64 -18.22 21.17 5.78
C SER A 64 -16.75 20.99 5.36
N ARG A 65 -16.19 21.98 4.67
CA ARG A 65 -14.75 22.03 4.36
C ARG A 65 -13.83 21.86 5.57
N GLN A 66 -14.28 22.23 6.77
CA GLN A 66 -13.53 22.09 8.02
C GLN A 66 -13.42 20.63 8.50
N TYR A 67 -14.17 19.72 7.88
CA TYR A 67 -14.09 18.28 8.13
C TYR A 67 -12.76 17.66 7.64
N VAL A 68 -12.06 18.34 6.72
CA VAL A 68 -10.74 17.93 6.27
C VAL A 68 -9.69 18.36 7.28
N GLU A 69 -9.10 17.39 7.96
CA GLU A 69 -8.03 17.58 8.92
C GLU A 69 -6.66 17.56 8.22
N ARG A 70 -5.64 18.12 8.88
CA ARG A 70 -4.24 18.02 8.44
C ARG A 70 -3.55 16.86 9.15
N TRP A 71 -2.60 16.24 8.46
CA TRP A 71 -1.70 15.26 9.10
C TRP A 71 -0.79 15.86 10.18
N ARG A 72 -0.64 17.20 10.23
CA ARG A 72 0.11 17.93 11.26
C ARG A 72 -0.55 17.82 12.64
N SER A 73 -0.34 16.68 13.30
CA SER A 73 -0.89 16.40 14.62
C SER A 73 0.08 15.57 15.46
N THR A 74 -0.09 15.62 16.79
CA THR A 74 0.62 14.71 17.70
C THR A 74 -0.11 13.37 17.76
N ASP A 75 0.56 12.27 18.09
CA ASP A 75 -0.06 10.95 18.28
C ASP A 75 -1.35 11.03 19.12
N ASN A 76 -1.32 11.77 20.23
CA ASN A 76 -2.46 11.92 21.14
C ASN A 76 -3.64 12.64 20.48
N SER A 77 -3.37 13.70 19.71
CA SER A 77 -4.42 14.43 19.02
C SER A 77 -4.97 13.60 17.86
N LEU A 78 -4.14 12.83 17.15
CA LEU A 78 -4.59 11.92 16.09
C LEU A 78 -5.47 10.79 16.63
N GLU A 79 -5.15 10.24 17.82
CA GLU A 79 -6.05 9.29 18.51
C GLU A 79 -7.42 9.91 18.79
N GLY A 80 -7.46 11.15 19.30
CA GLY A 80 -8.70 11.87 19.58
C GLY A 80 -9.53 12.17 18.33
N VAL A 81 -8.88 12.59 17.25
CA VAL A 81 -9.51 12.79 15.94
C VAL A 81 -10.05 11.48 15.39
N ALA A 82 -9.31 10.38 15.49
CA ALA A 82 -9.81 9.07 15.05
C ALA A 82 -11.05 8.63 15.84
N GLN A 83 -11.11 8.92 17.15
CA GLN A 83 -12.29 8.64 17.96
C GLN A 83 -13.52 9.43 17.50
N SER A 84 -13.37 10.72 17.19
CA SER A 84 -14.50 11.56 16.74
C SER A 84 -15.02 11.18 15.35
N HIS A 85 -14.29 10.36 14.59
CA HIS A 85 -14.68 9.85 13.28
C HIS A 85 -15.02 8.34 13.28
N SER A 86 -15.33 7.74 14.43
CA SER A 86 -15.71 6.31 14.47
C SER A 86 -16.99 6.06 13.63
N ASP A 87 -16.89 5.12 12.69
CA ASP A 87 -17.89 4.81 11.65
C ASP A 87 -18.29 6.00 10.76
N ALA A 88 -17.39 6.99 10.67
CA ALA A 88 -17.44 8.09 9.73
C ALA A 88 -16.11 8.18 8.96
N LEU A 89 -16.10 8.90 7.83
CA LEU A 89 -14.89 9.09 7.06
C LEU A 89 -13.91 9.96 7.85
N LEU A 90 -12.65 9.57 7.92
CA LEU A 90 -11.59 10.49 8.38
C LEU A 90 -10.84 11.02 7.15
N VAL A 91 -10.74 12.34 6.98
CA VAL A 91 -10.05 12.94 5.83
C VAL A 91 -8.81 13.68 6.31
N LEU A 92 -7.63 13.27 5.84
CA LEU A 92 -6.33 13.78 6.28
C LEU A 92 -5.51 14.29 5.09
N ASP A 93 -5.33 15.60 4.98
CA ASP A 93 -4.59 16.21 3.88
C ASP A 93 -3.10 16.42 4.21
N GLU A 94 -2.25 16.31 3.18
CA GLU A 94 -0.80 16.54 3.20
C GLU A 94 0.00 15.67 4.18
N ILE A 95 0.17 14.38 3.87
CA ILE A 95 0.92 13.43 4.71
C ILE A 95 2.36 13.87 5.05
N LYS A 96 2.98 14.70 4.20
CA LYS A 96 4.32 15.25 4.42
C LYS A 96 4.42 16.15 5.66
N GLU A 97 3.29 16.64 6.18
CA GLU A 97 3.27 17.42 7.42
C GLU A 97 3.40 16.56 8.69
N LEU A 98 3.21 15.23 8.58
CA LEU A 98 3.50 14.29 9.65
C LEU A 98 5.00 13.94 9.63
N GLU A 99 5.62 13.80 10.79
CA GLU A 99 7.03 13.38 10.86
C GLU A 99 7.21 11.98 10.24
N ALA A 100 8.11 11.88 9.26
CA ALA A 100 8.40 10.65 8.52
C ALA A 100 8.72 9.45 9.45
N ARG A 101 9.32 9.70 10.63
CA ARG A 101 9.63 8.64 11.60
C ARG A 101 8.42 7.96 12.22
N VAL A 102 7.30 8.66 12.33
CA VAL A 102 6.07 8.14 12.97
C VAL A 102 4.98 7.81 11.96
N ALA A 103 5.11 8.24 10.70
CA ALA A 103 4.08 8.08 9.68
C ALA A 103 3.56 6.64 9.51
N GLY A 104 4.47 5.66 9.44
CA GLY A 104 4.09 4.24 9.34
C GLY A 104 3.31 3.74 10.55
N GLU A 105 3.72 4.13 11.76
CA GLU A 105 3.04 3.77 13.01
C GLU A 105 1.67 4.45 13.13
N SER A 106 1.56 5.72 12.71
CA SER A 106 0.29 6.46 12.71
C SER A 106 -0.73 5.82 11.75
N ALA A 107 -0.34 5.49 10.52
CA ALA A 107 -1.21 4.80 9.56
C ALA A 107 -1.64 3.41 10.07
N TYR A 108 -0.72 2.68 10.71
CA TYR A 108 -1.02 1.39 11.33
C TYR A 108 -2.04 1.54 12.47
N MET A 109 -1.82 2.51 13.37
CA MET A 109 -2.68 2.81 14.51
C MET A 109 -4.11 3.18 14.06
N LEU A 110 -4.24 4.09 13.09
CA LEU A 110 -5.53 4.49 12.54
C LEU A 110 -6.32 3.28 12.02
N SER A 111 -5.66 2.42 11.24
CA SER A 111 -6.28 1.26 10.60
C SER A 111 -6.61 0.13 11.60
N HIS A 112 -5.85 0.02 12.68
CA HIS A 112 -6.08 -0.99 13.72
C HIS A 112 -7.17 -0.59 14.72
N GLY A 113 -7.54 0.69 14.80
CA GLY A 113 -8.71 1.10 15.56
C GLY A 113 -8.47 1.25 17.06
N SER A 114 -7.23 1.41 17.53
CA SER A 114 -6.98 1.59 18.97
C SER A 114 -5.70 2.34 19.32
N GLY A 115 -5.77 3.16 20.38
CA GLY A 115 -4.68 4.03 20.85
C GLY A 115 -3.66 3.31 21.73
N LYS A 116 -2.59 4.00 22.16
CA LYS A 116 -1.58 3.40 23.05
C LYS A 116 -2.18 3.10 24.44
N SER A 117 -1.91 1.92 24.99
CA SER A 117 -2.27 1.59 26.38
C SER A 117 -1.49 2.46 27.35
N ARG A 118 -2.14 2.96 28.40
CA ARG A 118 -1.52 3.82 29.42
C ARG A 118 -1.93 3.33 30.80
N SER A 119 -1.05 3.49 31.78
CA SER A 119 -1.40 3.26 33.18
C SER A 119 -1.93 4.56 33.82
N ASN A 120 -2.86 4.42 34.74
CA ASN A 120 -3.27 5.45 35.68
C ASN A 120 -2.18 5.63 36.75
N ALA A 121 -2.26 6.74 37.51
CA ALA A 121 -1.31 7.02 38.59
C ALA A 121 -1.33 5.97 39.72
N ASP A 122 -2.44 5.23 39.85
CA ASP A 122 -2.62 4.11 40.78
C ASP A 122 -2.08 2.77 40.25
N GLY A 123 -1.45 2.76 39.07
CA GLY A 123 -0.93 1.55 38.42
C GLY A 123 -1.96 0.70 37.68
N SER A 124 -3.25 1.04 37.74
CA SER A 124 -4.29 0.38 36.94
C SER A 124 -4.18 0.76 35.46
N LEU A 125 -4.67 -0.08 34.55
CA LEU A 125 -4.68 0.26 33.12
C LEU A 125 -5.82 1.21 32.80
N ARG A 126 -5.52 2.33 32.14
CA ARG A 126 -6.53 3.25 31.60
C ARG A 126 -7.28 2.57 30.44
N VAL A 127 -8.58 2.87 30.32
CA VAL A 127 -9.40 2.40 29.21
C VAL A 127 -8.77 2.85 27.89
N LYS A 128 -8.44 1.87 27.03
CA LYS A 128 -7.84 2.09 25.71
C LYS A 128 -8.86 2.76 24.79
N ALA A 129 -8.49 3.88 24.18
CA ALA A 129 -9.26 4.50 23.11
C ALA A 129 -9.45 3.49 21.96
N LYS A 130 -10.68 3.39 21.44
CA LYS A 130 -11.03 2.56 20.29
C LYS A 130 -11.82 3.37 19.28
N TRP A 131 -11.67 3.03 18.01
CA TRP A 131 -12.41 3.62 16.89
C TRP A 131 -12.46 2.63 15.72
N ARG A 132 -13.27 2.96 14.71
CA ARG A 132 -13.35 2.26 13.43
C ARG A 132 -13.38 3.32 12.34
N VAL A 133 -12.37 3.37 11.49
CA VAL A 133 -12.28 4.42 10.46
C VAL A 133 -11.95 3.81 9.12
N ILE A 134 -12.63 4.30 8.09
CA ILE A 134 -12.04 4.40 6.76
C ILE A 134 -11.48 5.81 6.68
N TYR A 135 -10.24 5.95 6.21
CA TYR A 135 -9.64 7.27 6.05
C TYR A 135 -9.12 7.51 4.64
N LEU A 136 -9.35 8.72 4.15
CA LEU A 136 -8.78 9.23 2.91
C LEU A 136 -7.62 10.17 3.23
N SER A 137 -6.51 9.94 2.54
CA SER A 137 -5.29 10.72 2.70
C SER A 137 -4.83 11.27 1.36
N SER A 138 -4.02 12.34 1.36
CA SER A 138 -3.35 12.81 0.15
C SER A 138 -1.90 13.26 0.37
N GLY A 139 -1.09 13.18 -0.68
CA GLY A 139 0.32 13.55 -0.65
C GLY A 139 1.00 13.45 -2.00
N GLU A 140 2.23 13.95 -2.06
CA GLU A 140 3.12 13.80 -3.22
C GLU A 140 3.89 12.48 -3.19
N LEU A 141 4.25 12.02 -1.98
CA LEU A 141 4.97 10.78 -1.72
C LEU A 141 4.00 9.72 -1.20
N SER A 142 4.24 8.45 -1.52
CA SER A 142 3.61 7.33 -0.84
C SER A 142 4.00 7.30 0.64
N LEU A 143 3.27 6.50 1.44
CA LEU A 143 3.66 6.28 2.84
C LEU A 143 5.10 5.74 2.95
N SER A 144 5.47 4.82 2.06
CA SER A 144 6.79 4.19 2.07
C SER A 144 7.90 5.14 1.63
N GLU A 145 7.65 5.95 0.60
CA GLU A 145 8.57 7.00 0.15
C GLU A 145 8.77 8.05 1.25
N HIS A 146 7.70 8.47 1.93
CA HIS A 146 7.79 9.43 3.03
C HIS A 146 8.59 8.89 4.21
N VAL A 147 8.31 7.67 4.68
CA VAL A 147 9.07 7.03 5.77
C VAL A 147 10.55 6.83 5.40
N ALA A 148 10.84 6.52 4.13
CA ALA A 148 12.21 6.35 3.63
C ALA A 148 13.04 7.64 3.73
N THR A 149 12.41 8.84 3.67
CA THR A 149 13.12 10.12 3.87
C THR A 149 13.78 10.24 5.25
N ALA A 150 13.29 9.48 6.24
CA ALA A 150 13.90 9.39 7.58
C ALA A 150 14.88 8.23 7.75
N GLY A 151 15.25 7.53 6.66
CA GLY A 151 16.12 6.35 6.69
C GLY A 151 15.49 5.13 7.37
N LYS A 152 14.15 5.07 7.44
CA LYS A 152 13.40 3.93 7.95
C LYS A 152 12.78 3.14 6.79
N ASP A 153 12.57 1.86 7.01
CA ASP A 153 11.80 1.00 6.10
C ASP A 153 10.36 0.86 6.59
N THR A 154 9.39 0.85 5.67
CA THR A 154 8.04 0.35 5.93
C THR A 154 7.98 -1.15 5.74
N HIS A 155 7.24 -1.85 6.60
CA HIS A 155 6.88 -3.24 6.36
C HIS A 155 5.67 -3.31 5.43
N ALA A 156 5.58 -4.35 4.58
CA ALA A 156 4.48 -4.53 3.63
C ALA A 156 3.09 -4.46 4.31
N GLY A 157 3.00 -4.94 5.56
CA GLY A 157 1.79 -4.84 6.36
C GLY A 157 1.28 -3.41 6.60
N MET A 158 2.15 -2.40 6.66
CA MET A 158 1.76 -0.99 6.82
C MET A 158 1.19 -0.41 5.52
N GLU A 159 1.77 -0.75 4.38
CA GLU A 159 1.30 -0.29 3.06
C GLU A 159 -0.03 -0.93 2.66
N LEU A 160 -0.33 -2.14 3.13
CA LEU A 160 -1.65 -2.75 2.94
C LEU A 160 -2.76 -2.09 3.78
N ARG A 161 -2.37 -1.33 4.82
CA ARG A 161 -3.29 -0.60 5.69
C ARG A 161 -3.62 0.79 5.13
N LEU A 162 -2.69 1.42 4.41
CA LEU A 162 -2.89 2.65 3.66
C LEU A 162 -2.57 2.42 2.18
N CYS A 163 -3.60 2.14 1.38
CA CYS A 163 -3.43 1.83 -0.04
C CYS A 163 -3.08 3.08 -0.84
N ASP A 164 -1.84 3.16 -1.32
CA ASP A 164 -1.37 4.24 -2.19
C ASP A 164 -1.95 4.11 -3.61
N LEU A 165 -2.70 5.11 -4.04
CA LEU A 165 -3.38 5.18 -5.33
C LEU A 165 -2.84 6.34 -6.16
N PRO A 166 -2.55 6.17 -7.46
CA PRO A 166 -2.23 7.30 -8.31
C PRO A 166 -3.44 8.25 -8.41
N ALA A 167 -3.23 9.50 -8.06
CA ALA A 167 -4.24 10.54 -8.20
C ALA A 167 -4.58 10.79 -9.66
N ASP A 168 -3.60 10.71 -10.57
CA ASP A 168 -3.84 10.85 -12.00
C ASP A 168 -4.74 9.72 -12.53
N ALA A 169 -5.77 10.10 -13.27
CA ALA A 169 -6.73 9.20 -13.92
C ALA A 169 -6.24 8.61 -15.25
N GLY A 170 -5.10 9.06 -15.74
CA GLY A 170 -4.51 8.62 -17.00
C GLY A 170 -5.17 9.26 -18.22
N LYS A 171 -5.74 10.47 -18.04
CA LYS A 171 -6.41 11.26 -19.09
C LYS A 171 -5.76 12.62 -19.32
N GLU A 172 -4.57 12.85 -18.73
CA GLU A 172 -3.85 14.15 -18.77
C GLU A 172 -4.64 15.31 -18.14
N LEU A 173 -5.64 15.00 -17.31
CA LEU A 173 -6.48 15.96 -16.60
C LEU A 173 -6.31 15.87 -15.07
N GLY A 174 -5.21 15.25 -14.61
CA GLY A 174 -5.01 14.95 -13.19
C GLY A 174 -6.01 13.91 -12.72
N ALA A 175 -6.68 14.16 -11.59
CA ALA A 175 -7.64 13.26 -10.97
C ALA A 175 -9.01 13.17 -11.67
N PHE A 176 -9.13 13.76 -12.87
CA PHE A 176 -10.39 13.84 -13.60
C PHE A 176 -10.30 13.08 -14.93
N GLU A 177 -11.44 12.55 -15.35
CA GLU A 177 -11.68 11.98 -16.67
C GLU A 177 -12.71 12.80 -17.45
N ASP A 178 -13.65 13.46 -16.77
CA ASP A 178 -14.66 14.34 -17.35
C ASP A 178 -14.74 15.65 -16.55
N LEU A 179 -14.60 16.78 -17.25
CA LEU A 179 -14.67 18.12 -16.67
C LEU A 179 -16.08 18.70 -16.66
N HIS A 180 -17.08 17.97 -17.16
CA HIS A 180 -18.49 18.37 -17.25
C HIS A 180 -18.66 19.75 -17.90
N GLY A 181 -17.94 19.96 -19.02
CA GLY A 181 -17.98 21.19 -19.82
C GLY A 181 -17.15 22.36 -19.29
N ARG A 182 -16.28 22.16 -18.28
CA ARG A 182 -15.29 23.17 -17.86
C ARG A 182 -14.06 23.14 -18.75
N ALA A 183 -13.35 24.27 -18.85
CA ALA A 183 -12.23 24.39 -19.80
C ALA A 183 -10.99 23.60 -19.38
N ASN A 184 -10.77 23.42 -18.07
CA ASN A 184 -9.61 22.72 -17.52
C ASN A 184 -9.90 22.21 -16.09
N GLY A 185 -9.02 21.35 -15.59
CA GLY A 185 -9.13 20.78 -14.24
C GLY A 185 -9.12 21.82 -13.12
N SER A 186 -8.44 22.95 -13.28
CA SER A 186 -8.42 24.01 -12.25
C SER A 186 -9.80 24.67 -12.09
N GLU A 187 -10.46 24.98 -13.20
CA GLU A 187 -11.83 25.51 -13.18
C GLU A 187 -12.82 24.50 -12.60
N PHE A 188 -12.69 23.23 -12.99
CA PHE A 188 -13.53 22.17 -12.45
C PHE A 188 -13.34 21.99 -10.93
N SER A 189 -12.09 21.99 -10.45
CA SER A 189 -11.76 21.98 -9.02
C SER A 189 -12.36 23.17 -8.26
N LYS A 190 -12.32 24.38 -8.83
CA LYS A 190 -12.92 25.58 -8.19
C LYS A 190 -14.43 25.46 -8.06
N VAL A 191 -15.09 24.96 -9.11
CA VAL A 191 -16.54 24.74 -9.12
C VAL A 191 -16.93 23.72 -8.04
N LEU A 192 -16.21 22.59 -7.97
CA LEU A 192 -16.45 21.59 -6.93
C LEU A 192 -16.25 22.19 -5.53
N ASP A 193 -15.16 22.92 -5.29
CA ASP A 193 -14.90 23.57 -3.99
C ASP A 193 -16.00 24.57 -3.60
N ASP A 194 -16.50 25.37 -4.54
CA ASP A 194 -17.61 26.30 -4.29
C ASP A 194 -18.92 25.59 -3.97
N LEU A 195 -19.21 24.48 -4.65
CA LEU A 195 -20.43 23.71 -4.44
C LEU A 195 -20.38 22.93 -3.12
N THR A 196 -19.25 22.30 -2.79
CA THR A 196 -19.08 21.56 -1.53
C THR A 196 -19.05 22.48 -0.31
N ARG A 197 -18.80 23.79 -0.48
CA ARG A 197 -18.98 24.79 0.59
C ARG A 197 -20.45 25.15 0.85
N ARG A 198 -21.34 24.96 -0.13
CA ARG A 198 -22.76 25.29 -0.01
C ARG A 198 -23.61 24.08 0.33
N TYR A 199 -23.27 22.93 -0.26
CA TYR A 199 -24.01 21.69 -0.14
C TYR A 199 -23.11 20.65 0.50
N TYR A 200 -23.38 20.30 1.76
CA TYR A 200 -22.63 19.28 2.48
C TYR A 200 -23.43 18.64 3.63
N GLY A 201 -22.95 17.53 4.18
CA GLY A 201 -23.45 16.84 5.39
C GLY A 201 -24.78 16.10 5.24
N THR A 202 -25.61 16.49 4.26
CA THR A 202 -26.96 15.91 4.12
C THR A 202 -26.99 14.53 3.49
N ALA A 203 -25.95 14.14 2.75
CA ALA A 203 -25.87 12.82 2.13
C ALA A 203 -25.55 11.73 3.16
N PHE A 204 -24.66 12.01 4.12
CA PHE A 204 -24.31 11.07 5.18
C PHE A 204 -25.49 10.72 6.07
N ALA A 205 -26.26 11.73 6.52
CA ALA A 205 -27.46 11.53 7.33
C ALA A 205 -28.49 10.65 6.58
N ALA A 206 -28.75 10.95 5.31
CA ALA A 206 -29.66 10.16 4.48
C ALA A 206 -29.20 8.72 4.28
N PHE A 207 -27.89 8.49 4.13
CA PHE A 207 -27.33 7.15 4.01
C PHE A 207 -27.48 6.35 5.31
N ILE A 208 -27.14 6.94 6.46
CA ILE A 208 -27.29 6.29 7.76
C ILE A 208 -28.74 5.89 8.02
N GLU A 209 -29.72 6.74 7.70
CA GLU A 209 -31.13 6.40 7.83
C GLU A 209 -31.52 5.15 7.03
N GLN A 210 -30.95 4.98 5.83
CA GLN A 210 -31.20 3.79 5.00
C GLN A 210 -30.46 2.56 5.52
N VAL A 211 -29.21 2.72 5.99
CA VAL A 211 -28.46 1.64 6.64
C VAL A 211 -29.22 1.10 7.84
N LEU A 212 -29.79 1.97 8.67
CA LEU A 212 -30.58 1.56 9.84
C LEU A 212 -31.85 0.80 9.46
N LYS A 213 -32.52 1.19 8.37
CA LYS A 213 -33.74 0.51 7.87
C LYS A 213 -33.44 -0.86 7.28
N ASN A 214 -32.32 -1.01 6.58
CA ASN A 214 -31.99 -2.22 5.81
C ASN A 214 -30.95 -3.11 6.49
N ARG A 215 -30.59 -2.84 7.75
CA ARG A 215 -29.45 -3.44 8.47
C ARG A 215 -29.34 -4.96 8.37
N HIS A 216 -30.47 -5.67 8.38
CA HIS A 216 -30.51 -7.13 8.37
C HIS A 216 -30.11 -7.76 7.03
N GLU A 217 -30.31 -7.05 5.92
CA GLU A 217 -30.05 -7.56 4.57
C GLU A 217 -28.62 -7.24 4.10
N LEU A 218 -27.97 -6.24 4.71
CA LEU A 218 -26.66 -5.74 4.29
C LEU A 218 -25.55 -6.81 4.33
N VAL A 219 -25.62 -7.75 5.28
CA VAL A 219 -24.58 -8.78 5.42
C VAL A 219 -24.61 -9.76 4.25
N GLU A 220 -25.80 -10.19 3.82
CA GLU A 220 -25.97 -11.09 2.68
C GLU A 220 -25.57 -10.40 1.38
N GLN A 221 -26.10 -9.19 1.14
CA GLN A 221 -25.75 -8.39 -0.04
C GLN A 221 -24.23 -8.11 -0.11
N TRP A 222 -23.59 -7.88 1.03
CA TRP A 222 -22.15 -7.71 1.12
C TRP A 222 -21.37 -8.96 0.70
N HIS A 223 -21.80 -10.15 1.12
CA HIS A 223 -21.15 -11.40 0.74
C HIS A 223 -21.17 -11.61 -0.78
N ASP A 224 -22.29 -11.33 -1.42
CA ASP A 224 -22.44 -11.44 -2.87
C ASP A 224 -21.59 -10.40 -3.60
N ALA A 225 -21.72 -9.12 -3.23
CA ALA A 225 -20.96 -8.02 -3.84
C ALA A 225 -19.44 -8.22 -3.70
N ARG A 226 -18.98 -8.69 -2.54
CA ARG A 226 -17.57 -9.02 -2.31
C ARG A 226 -17.10 -10.16 -3.22
N SER A 227 -17.90 -11.23 -3.32
CA SER A 227 -17.57 -12.39 -4.15
C SER A 227 -17.46 -12.01 -5.63
N GLU A 228 -18.38 -11.19 -6.12
CA GLU A 228 -18.36 -10.68 -7.49
C GLU A 228 -17.16 -9.77 -7.74
N PHE A 229 -16.86 -8.85 -6.82
CA PHE A 229 -15.69 -7.98 -6.93
C PHE A 229 -14.39 -8.79 -6.98
N GLU A 230 -14.21 -9.75 -6.07
CA GLU A 230 -13.01 -10.61 -6.03
C GLU A 230 -12.85 -11.40 -7.34
N LYS A 231 -13.93 -11.93 -7.92
CA LYS A 231 -13.90 -12.61 -9.24
C LYS A 231 -13.52 -11.66 -10.38
N ALA A 232 -13.94 -10.40 -10.32
CA ALA A 232 -13.68 -9.43 -11.38
C ALA A 232 -12.23 -8.93 -11.41
N VAL A 233 -11.51 -8.98 -10.28
CA VAL A 233 -10.19 -8.33 -10.15
C VAL A 233 -9.05 -9.25 -9.74
N LEU A 234 -9.33 -10.42 -9.17
CA LEU A 234 -8.31 -11.37 -8.72
C LEU A 234 -8.20 -12.56 -9.64
N ASN A 235 -6.97 -13.01 -9.87
CA ASN A 235 -6.68 -14.31 -10.49
C ASN A 235 -6.34 -15.36 -9.41
N GLU A 236 -6.19 -16.63 -9.79
CA GLU A 236 -5.83 -17.70 -8.85
C GLU A 236 -4.49 -17.47 -8.14
N ALA A 237 -3.56 -16.79 -8.81
CA ALA A 237 -2.24 -16.45 -8.28
C ALA A 237 -2.23 -15.27 -7.29
N ALA A 238 -3.38 -14.60 -7.07
CA ALA A 238 -3.45 -13.45 -6.20
C ALA A 238 -3.08 -13.80 -4.75
N SER A 239 -2.09 -13.08 -4.21
CA SER A 239 -1.60 -13.27 -2.85
C SER A 239 -2.71 -13.04 -1.81
N GLY A 240 -2.56 -13.63 -0.61
CA GLY A 240 -3.48 -13.38 0.50
C GLY A 240 -3.54 -11.90 0.92
N GLN A 241 -2.49 -11.12 0.61
CA GLN A 241 -2.45 -9.68 0.81
C GLN A 241 -3.36 -8.95 -0.19
N ALA A 242 -3.27 -9.29 -1.48
CA ALA A 242 -4.11 -8.72 -2.53
C ALA A 242 -5.61 -9.00 -2.28
N ARG A 243 -5.95 -10.22 -1.83
CA ARG A 243 -7.33 -10.59 -1.43
C ARG A 243 -7.87 -9.71 -0.31
N ARG A 244 -7.05 -9.46 0.73
CA ARG A 244 -7.45 -8.60 1.86
C ARG A 244 -7.70 -7.15 1.42
N VAL A 245 -6.86 -6.64 0.53
CA VAL A 245 -7.03 -5.28 0.00
C VAL A 245 -8.26 -5.21 -0.90
N ALA A 246 -8.48 -6.20 -1.77
CA ALA A 246 -9.65 -6.27 -2.65
C ALA A 246 -10.97 -6.16 -1.88
N ALA A 247 -11.10 -6.81 -0.71
CA ALA A 247 -12.28 -6.66 0.14
C ALA A 247 -12.52 -5.21 0.57
N ARG A 248 -11.49 -4.41 0.86
CA ARG A 248 -11.67 -2.99 1.22
C ARG A 248 -12.15 -2.16 0.03
N PHE A 249 -11.64 -2.43 -1.18
CA PHE A 249 -12.13 -1.78 -2.41
C PHE A 249 -13.56 -2.22 -2.74
N ALA A 250 -13.89 -3.51 -2.59
CA ALA A 250 -15.23 -4.02 -2.75
C ALA A 250 -16.22 -3.29 -1.84
N LEU A 251 -15.85 -3.02 -0.58
CA LEU A 251 -16.68 -2.28 0.36
C LEU A 251 -16.98 -0.86 -0.14
N VAL A 252 -15.99 -0.18 -0.74
CA VAL A 252 -16.16 1.15 -1.32
C VAL A 252 -17.17 1.09 -2.47
N GLY A 253 -16.97 0.17 -3.42
CA GLY A 253 -17.91 0.01 -4.54
C GLY A 253 -19.33 -0.33 -4.07
N PHE A 254 -19.46 -1.30 -3.16
CA PHE A 254 -20.72 -1.73 -2.57
C PHE A 254 -21.48 -0.58 -1.90
N ALA A 255 -20.80 0.22 -1.08
CA ALA A 255 -21.43 1.36 -0.42
C ALA A 255 -21.92 2.43 -1.41
N GLY A 256 -21.18 2.65 -2.50
CA GLY A 256 -21.60 3.53 -3.59
C GLY A 256 -22.81 3.02 -4.38
N GLU A 257 -22.88 1.71 -4.63
CA GLU A 257 -24.05 1.08 -5.25
C GLU A 257 -25.29 1.21 -4.35
N LEU A 258 -25.17 0.95 -3.04
CA LEU A 258 -26.25 1.19 -2.08
C LEU A 258 -26.72 2.66 -2.09
N ALA A 259 -25.78 3.61 -2.09
CA ALA A 259 -26.11 5.03 -2.14
C ALA A 259 -26.85 5.42 -3.43
N SER A 260 -26.51 4.76 -4.55
CA SER A 260 -27.17 4.97 -5.85
C SER A 260 -28.56 4.35 -5.87
N GLN A 261 -28.70 3.10 -5.40
CA GLN A 261 -29.99 2.40 -5.27
C GLN A 261 -30.97 3.17 -4.39
N TRP A 262 -30.49 3.71 -3.26
CA TRP A 262 -31.29 4.55 -2.35
C TRP A 262 -31.48 5.99 -2.82
N GLN A 263 -31.11 6.30 -4.06
CA GLN A 263 -31.31 7.61 -4.70
C GLN A 263 -30.59 8.78 -4.01
N ILE A 264 -29.49 8.52 -3.30
CA ILE A 264 -28.69 9.55 -2.61
C ILE A 264 -27.72 10.22 -3.59
N THR A 265 -27.07 9.44 -4.46
CA THR A 265 -26.08 9.96 -5.44
C THR A 265 -26.68 10.21 -6.82
N GLY A 266 -27.68 9.42 -7.22
CA GLY A 266 -28.29 9.50 -8.56
C GLY A 266 -27.37 9.01 -9.69
N TRP A 267 -26.35 8.21 -9.37
CA TRP A 267 -25.47 7.59 -10.37
C TRP A 267 -26.12 6.38 -11.02
N ALA A 268 -25.58 5.97 -12.17
CA ALA A 268 -26.05 4.77 -12.85
C ALA A 268 -25.65 3.51 -12.08
N GLU A 269 -26.45 2.46 -12.20
CA GLU A 269 -26.12 1.14 -11.64
C GLU A 269 -24.76 0.66 -12.17
N GLY A 270 -23.90 0.19 -11.27
CA GLY A 270 -22.55 -0.29 -11.57
C GLY A 270 -21.50 0.81 -11.74
N GLU A 271 -21.87 2.10 -11.75
CA GLU A 271 -20.93 3.21 -11.93
C GLU A 271 -19.96 3.33 -10.74
N ALA A 272 -20.44 3.15 -9.51
CA ALA A 272 -19.60 3.19 -8.31
C ALA A 272 -18.69 1.95 -8.22
N MET A 273 -19.23 0.78 -8.53
CA MET A 273 -18.48 -0.47 -8.55
C MET A 273 -17.37 -0.44 -9.61
N ALA A 274 -17.67 0.06 -10.81
CA ALA A 274 -16.68 0.22 -11.87
C ALA A 274 -15.54 1.16 -11.47
N ALA A 275 -15.85 2.28 -10.80
CA ALA A 275 -14.84 3.20 -10.26
C ALA A 275 -13.94 2.51 -9.22
N SER A 276 -14.51 1.69 -8.35
CA SER A 276 -13.74 0.91 -7.37
C SER A 276 -12.84 -0.14 -8.03
N VAL A 277 -13.36 -0.88 -9.03
CA VAL A 277 -12.56 -1.82 -9.83
C VAL A 277 -11.40 -1.11 -10.52
N ARG A 278 -11.64 0.07 -11.10
CA ARG A 278 -10.57 0.88 -11.72
C ARG A 278 -9.51 1.28 -10.70
N CYS A 279 -9.90 1.83 -9.56
CA CYS A 279 -8.97 2.22 -8.50
C CYS A 279 -8.18 1.01 -7.97
N PHE A 280 -8.81 -0.16 -7.82
CA PHE A 280 -8.12 -1.38 -7.40
C PHE A 280 -7.08 -1.84 -8.44
N LYS A 281 -7.41 -1.80 -9.73
CA LYS A 281 -6.47 -2.15 -10.81
C LYS A 281 -5.28 -1.19 -10.84
N ASP A 282 -5.53 0.10 -10.67
CA ASP A 282 -4.49 1.13 -10.62
C ASP A 282 -3.59 0.95 -9.37
N TRP A 283 -4.18 0.59 -8.22
CA TRP A 283 -3.43 0.20 -7.02
C TRP A 283 -2.59 -1.06 -7.26
N LEU A 284 -3.18 -2.13 -7.83
CA LEU A 284 -2.50 -3.40 -8.05
C LEU A 284 -1.32 -3.25 -9.02
N SER A 285 -1.49 -2.45 -10.07
CA SER A 285 -0.42 -2.11 -11.01
C SER A 285 0.75 -1.39 -10.33
N GLY A 286 0.48 -0.47 -9.39
CA GLY A 286 1.51 0.25 -8.66
C GLY A 286 2.13 -0.55 -7.50
N PHE A 287 1.35 -1.44 -6.88
CA PHE A 287 1.80 -2.31 -5.79
C PHE A 287 2.71 -3.44 -6.30
N GLY A 288 2.51 -3.86 -7.56
CA GLY A 288 3.17 -5.00 -8.18
C GLY A 288 2.34 -6.28 -8.02
N VAL A 289 2.28 -7.10 -9.08
CA VAL A 289 1.57 -8.40 -9.06
C VAL A 289 2.36 -9.46 -8.25
N GLY A 290 3.65 -9.19 -7.98
CA GLY A 290 4.54 -10.03 -7.19
C GLY A 290 4.66 -9.63 -5.71
N ASN A 291 5.19 -10.54 -4.89
CA ASN A 291 5.50 -10.24 -3.49
C ASN A 291 6.66 -9.23 -3.42
N ARG A 292 6.39 -7.94 -3.16
CA ARG A 292 7.41 -6.89 -3.01
C ARG A 292 8.54 -7.27 -2.05
N GLU A 293 8.25 -8.07 -1.03
CA GLU A 293 9.29 -8.59 -0.15
C GLU A 293 10.28 -9.48 -0.91
N HIS A 294 9.79 -10.31 -1.83
CA HIS A 294 10.65 -11.11 -2.70
C HIS A 294 11.49 -10.22 -3.62
N HIS A 295 10.91 -9.17 -4.22
CA HIS A 295 11.65 -8.24 -5.06
C HIS A 295 12.73 -7.51 -4.26
N LYS A 296 12.41 -7.01 -3.05
CA LYS A 296 13.40 -6.39 -2.15
C LYS A 296 14.53 -7.35 -1.81
N MET A 297 14.23 -8.60 -1.48
CA MET A 297 15.24 -9.63 -1.18
C MET A 297 16.18 -9.87 -2.37
N ILE A 298 15.63 -10.04 -3.58
CA ILE A 298 16.42 -10.29 -4.80
C ILE A 298 17.25 -9.06 -5.17
N SER A 299 16.65 -7.87 -5.19
CA SER A 299 17.34 -6.61 -5.49
C SER A 299 18.47 -6.31 -4.51
N GLN A 300 18.31 -6.66 -3.23
CA GLN A 300 19.37 -6.49 -2.24
C GLN A 300 20.57 -7.41 -2.51
N VAL A 301 20.32 -8.68 -2.90
CA VAL A 301 21.40 -9.59 -3.31
C VAL A 301 22.07 -9.10 -4.59
N ARG A 302 21.32 -8.70 -5.62
CA ARG A 302 21.85 -8.10 -6.86
C ARG A 302 22.75 -6.91 -6.57
N ARG A 303 22.26 -5.94 -5.79
CA ARG A 303 23.01 -4.74 -5.40
C ARG A 303 24.34 -5.07 -4.73
N PHE A 304 24.36 -6.07 -3.85
CA PHE A 304 25.61 -6.51 -3.21
C PHE A 304 26.59 -7.09 -4.25
N LEU A 305 26.11 -7.92 -5.17
CA LEU A 305 26.93 -8.54 -6.21
C LEU A 305 27.44 -7.50 -7.23
N GLU A 306 26.65 -6.50 -7.60
CA GLU A 306 27.08 -5.41 -8.48
C GLU A 306 28.14 -4.52 -7.82
N ALA A 307 27.93 -4.15 -6.55
CA ALA A 307 28.85 -3.27 -5.85
C ALA A 307 30.17 -3.95 -5.44
N HIS A 308 30.16 -5.28 -5.24
CA HIS A 308 31.26 -5.99 -4.61
C HIS A 308 31.75 -7.23 -5.35
N GLY A 309 31.10 -7.62 -6.45
CA GLY A 309 31.37 -8.84 -7.20
C GLY A 309 32.82 -8.96 -7.67
N GLU A 310 33.46 -7.86 -8.05
CA GLU A 310 34.86 -7.87 -8.49
C GLU A 310 35.86 -7.70 -7.35
N GLY A 311 35.51 -6.93 -6.33
CA GLY A 311 36.44 -6.47 -5.30
C GLY A 311 36.48 -7.32 -4.02
N ARG A 312 35.39 -8.03 -3.69
CA ARG A 312 35.28 -8.85 -2.46
C ARG A 312 35.28 -10.35 -2.73
N PHE A 313 35.37 -10.81 -3.97
CA PHE A 313 35.36 -12.24 -4.32
C PHE A 313 36.66 -12.67 -5.00
N ALA A 314 37.34 -13.66 -4.41
CA ALA A 314 38.51 -14.27 -5.03
C ALA A 314 38.10 -15.13 -6.23
N ARG A 315 38.97 -15.27 -7.24
CA ARG A 315 38.71 -16.16 -8.37
C ARG A 315 38.70 -17.62 -7.90
N PHE A 316 37.73 -18.39 -8.38
CA PHE A 316 37.63 -19.82 -8.15
C PHE A 316 38.54 -20.55 -9.15
N GLU A 317 39.82 -20.59 -8.85
CA GLU A 317 40.81 -21.27 -9.68
C GLU A 317 41.13 -22.65 -9.08
N THR A 318 41.13 -23.67 -9.94
CA THR A 318 41.46 -25.06 -9.58
C THR A 318 42.78 -25.45 -10.24
N GLY A 319 43.84 -25.64 -9.44
CA GLY A 319 45.18 -26.06 -9.87
C GLY A 319 46.30 -25.53 -8.98
N ASP A 320 47.52 -26.07 -9.12
CA ASP A 320 48.74 -25.54 -8.49
C ASP A 320 49.16 -24.23 -9.18
N ILE A 321 48.45 -23.15 -8.88
CA ILE A 321 48.80 -21.81 -9.32
C ILE A 321 49.66 -21.17 -8.22
N ASP A 322 50.75 -20.53 -8.64
CA ASP A 322 51.66 -19.81 -7.74
C ASP A 322 50.88 -18.74 -6.95
N LYS A 323 50.62 -19.04 -5.67
CA LYS A 323 49.81 -18.22 -4.76
C LYS A 323 50.44 -16.84 -4.48
N SER A 324 51.69 -16.62 -4.88
CA SER A 324 52.43 -15.37 -4.65
C SER A 324 51.91 -14.18 -5.49
N HIS A 325 51.21 -14.45 -6.60
CA HIS A 325 50.73 -13.41 -7.53
C HIS A 325 49.20 -13.17 -7.49
N LEU A 326 48.47 -13.83 -6.59
CA LEU A 326 47.03 -13.60 -6.47
C LEU A 326 46.76 -12.23 -5.81
N PRO A 327 45.93 -11.36 -6.43
CA PRO A 327 45.56 -10.08 -5.83
C PRO A 327 44.95 -10.28 -4.44
N ARG A 328 45.42 -9.53 -3.44
CA ARG A 328 44.82 -9.54 -2.11
C ARG A 328 43.40 -8.99 -2.18
N VAL A 329 42.42 -9.84 -1.89
CA VAL A 329 41.01 -9.46 -1.78
C VAL A 329 40.75 -8.92 -0.38
N MET A 330 40.51 -7.61 -0.28
CA MET A 330 40.14 -6.96 0.97
C MET A 330 38.70 -7.29 1.34
N ASN A 331 38.42 -7.50 2.64
CA ASN A 331 37.07 -7.84 3.15
C ASN A 331 36.40 -8.99 2.39
N LYS A 332 37.15 -10.05 2.09
CA LYS A 332 36.74 -11.19 1.26
C LYS A 332 35.37 -11.75 1.70
N ALA A 333 34.41 -11.73 0.78
CA ALA A 333 33.04 -12.22 0.93
C ALA A 333 32.85 -13.66 0.43
N GLY A 334 33.82 -14.18 -0.33
CA GLY A 334 33.77 -15.53 -0.88
C GLY A 334 34.61 -15.69 -2.14
N TYR A 335 34.13 -16.55 -3.05
CA TYR A 335 34.74 -16.81 -4.36
C TYR A 335 33.76 -16.54 -5.50
N ARG A 336 34.29 -16.22 -6.67
CA ARG A 336 33.54 -16.12 -7.93
C ARG A 336 34.11 -17.05 -8.98
N LYS A 337 33.25 -17.69 -9.76
CA LYS A 337 33.63 -18.58 -10.85
C LYS A 337 32.95 -18.12 -12.14
N SER A 338 33.72 -17.98 -13.22
CA SER A 338 33.17 -17.75 -14.54
C SER A 338 32.45 -19.00 -15.04
N ALA A 339 31.24 -18.83 -15.55
CA ALA A 339 30.41 -19.83 -16.21
C ALA A 339 30.02 -19.31 -17.61
N GLU A 340 29.44 -20.18 -18.45
CA GLU A 340 29.01 -19.80 -19.81
C GLU A 340 27.98 -18.66 -19.79
N ASP A 341 27.03 -18.70 -18.84
CA ASP A 341 25.93 -17.72 -18.73
C ASP A 341 26.20 -16.57 -17.73
N GLY A 342 27.47 -16.36 -17.33
CA GLY A 342 27.86 -15.28 -16.44
C GLY A 342 28.73 -15.72 -15.26
N VAL A 343 28.48 -15.18 -14.07
CA VAL A 343 29.34 -15.40 -12.88
C VAL A 343 28.57 -16.10 -11.76
N GLU A 344 29.10 -17.23 -11.29
CA GLU A 344 28.66 -17.90 -10.07
C GLU A 344 29.37 -17.31 -8.85
N TYR A 345 28.65 -17.12 -7.75
CA TYR A 345 29.19 -16.61 -6.49
C TYR A 345 29.02 -17.63 -5.36
N PHE A 346 30.11 -17.88 -4.64
CA PHE A 346 30.18 -18.75 -3.47
C PHE A 346 30.41 -17.87 -2.24
N ILE A 347 29.33 -17.49 -1.57
CA ILE A 347 29.33 -16.50 -0.49
C ILE A 347 29.46 -17.21 0.87
N TYR A 348 30.32 -16.68 1.75
CA TYR A 348 30.44 -17.21 3.11
C TYR A 348 29.14 -17.07 3.90
N PRO A 349 28.82 -18.04 4.79
CA PRO A 349 27.56 -17.99 5.55
C PRO A 349 27.37 -16.71 6.36
N GLU A 350 28.42 -16.23 7.03
CA GLU A 350 28.33 -15.05 7.88
C GLU A 350 28.22 -13.77 7.05
N THR A 351 28.99 -13.65 5.96
CA THR A 351 28.86 -12.53 5.03
C THR A 351 27.48 -12.48 4.37
N PHE A 352 26.93 -13.63 3.98
CA PHE A 352 25.59 -13.69 3.42
C PHE A 352 24.54 -13.21 4.44
N ARG A 353 24.70 -13.56 5.72
CA ARG A 353 23.78 -13.16 6.78
C ARG A 353 23.91 -11.67 7.14
N CYS A 354 25.13 -11.21 7.39
CA CYS A 354 25.40 -9.90 8.00
C CYS A 354 25.50 -8.78 6.96
N ASP A 355 26.05 -9.06 5.78
CA ASP A 355 26.30 -8.05 4.75
C ASP A 355 25.24 -8.14 3.64
N VAL A 356 25.02 -9.33 3.08
CA VAL A 356 24.10 -9.50 1.94
C VAL A 356 22.65 -9.37 2.40
N CYS A 357 22.26 -10.08 3.46
CA CYS A 357 20.90 -10.11 3.99
C CYS A 357 20.71 -9.15 5.17
N GLN A 358 21.48 -8.07 5.27
CA GLN A 358 21.35 -7.11 6.36
C GLN A 358 19.89 -6.63 6.49
N GLY A 359 19.30 -6.79 7.67
CA GLY A 359 17.89 -6.44 7.94
C GLY A 359 16.84 -7.43 7.39
N LEU A 360 17.26 -8.54 6.78
CA LEU A 360 16.39 -9.58 6.22
C LEU A 360 16.64 -10.95 6.87
N ASN A 361 15.64 -11.83 6.82
CA ASN A 361 15.83 -13.22 7.23
C ASN A 361 16.56 -14.00 6.12
N HIS A 362 17.86 -14.20 6.29
CA HIS A 362 18.72 -14.92 5.34
C HIS A 362 18.20 -16.31 4.92
N THR A 363 17.43 -17.00 5.77
CA THR A 363 16.86 -18.31 5.47
C THR A 363 15.73 -18.20 4.46
N GLU A 364 14.89 -17.18 4.59
CA GLU A 364 13.79 -16.89 3.67
C GLU A 364 14.34 -16.38 2.33
N VAL A 365 15.37 -15.52 2.35
CA VAL A 365 16.10 -15.10 1.15
C VAL A 365 16.64 -16.31 0.40
N ALA A 366 17.32 -17.23 1.10
CA ALA A 366 17.87 -18.43 0.47
C ALA A 366 16.78 -19.33 -0.13
N LYS A 367 15.67 -19.57 0.59
CA LYS A 367 14.52 -20.34 0.06
C LYS A 367 13.94 -19.73 -1.20
N LEU A 368 13.78 -18.40 -1.21
CA LEU A 368 13.28 -17.66 -2.37
C LEU A 368 14.24 -17.76 -3.56
N LEU A 369 15.54 -17.56 -3.33
CA LEU A 369 16.53 -17.67 -4.40
C LEU A 369 16.59 -19.10 -4.94
N ILE A 370 16.43 -20.12 -4.10
CA ILE A 370 16.35 -21.52 -4.54
C ILE A 370 15.08 -21.77 -5.36
N SER A 371 13.90 -21.30 -4.91
CA SER A 371 12.63 -21.51 -5.63
C SER A 371 12.58 -20.82 -6.98
N LYS A 372 13.30 -19.70 -7.13
CA LYS A 372 13.48 -18.96 -8.38
C LYS A 372 14.62 -19.48 -9.26
N GLY A 373 15.39 -20.47 -8.79
CA GLY A 373 16.54 -21.00 -9.54
C GLY A 373 17.78 -20.09 -9.53
N TYR A 374 17.83 -19.10 -8.64
CA TYR A 374 18.94 -18.16 -8.46
C TYR A 374 20.02 -18.66 -7.48
N MET A 375 19.75 -19.74 -6.74
CA MET A 375 20.69 -20.33 -5.79
C MET A 375 20.64 -21.85 -5.83
N ARG A 376 21.81 -22.50 -5.78
CA ARG A 376 21.93 -23.96 -5.80
C ARG A 376 21.82 -24.54 -4.37
N PRO A 377 20.86 -25.44 -4.11
CA PRO A 377 20.76 -26.15 -2.84
C PRO A 377 21.62 -27.43 -2.78
N ASP A 378 21.67 -28.06 -1.62
CA ASP A 378 22.24 -29.40 -1.37
C ASP A 378 21.21 -30.25 -0.60
N GLY A 379 20.34 -30.93 -1.35
CA GLY A 379 19.19 -31.64 -0.80
C GLY A 379 18.27 -30.72 0.01
N LYS A 380 18.12 -31.00 1.31
CA LYS A 380 17.34 -30.17 2.25
C LYS A 380 18.10 -28.95 2.79
N HIS A 381 19.38 -28.81 2.47
CA HIS A 381 20.21 -27.71 2.96
C HIS A 381 20.30 -26.60 1.92
N HIS A 382 20.14 -25.34 2.35
CA HIS A 382 20.31 -24.18 1.48
C HIS A 382 21.77 -23.90 1.09
N LYS A 383 22.72 -24.59 1.73
CA LYS A 383 24.17 -24.33 1.61
C LYS A 383 24.91 -25.59 1.15
N PRO A 384 25.29 -25.71 -0.13
CA PRO A 384 26.09 -26.83 -0.60
C PRO A 384 27.48 -26.88 0.05
N LYS A 385 27.99 -28.11 0.23
CA LYS A 385 29.40 -28.33 0.58
C LYS A 385 30.24 -28.18 -0.68
N VAL A 386 31.18 -27.24 -0.67
CA VAL A 386 32.08 -26.96 -1.79
C VAL A 386 33.52 -26.98 -1.27
N VAL A 387 34.45 -27.53 -2.05
CA VAL A 387 35.88 -27.45 -1.77
C VAL A 387 36.41 -26.15 -2.34
N LEU A 388 36.68 -25.18 -1.47
CA LEU A 388 37.18 -23.86 -1.86
C LEU A 388 38.72 -23.90 -1.98
N PRO A 389 39.32 -23.22 -2.98
CA PRO A 389 40.74 -23.35 -3.31
C PRO A 389 41.73 -23.15 -2.15
N SER A 390 41.50 -22.19 -1.25
CA SER A 390 42.41 -21.91 -0.12
C SER A 390 41.84 -22.27 1.26
N GLU A 391 40.66 -22.86 1.32
CA GLU A 391 39.92 -23.05 2.59
C GLU A 391 39.37 -24.48 2.78
N GLY A 392 39.57 -25.35 1.79
CA GLY A 392 39.10 -26.72 1.86
C GLY A 392 37.57 -26.82 1.80
N GLN A 393 37.03 -27.92 2.29
CA GLN A 393 35.59 -28.19 2.19
C GLN A 393 34.79 -27.40 3.24
N MET A 394 33.87 -26.56 2.80
CA MET A 394 32.95 -25.85 3.68
C MET A 394 31.57 -25.63 3.05
N ARG A 395 30.58 -25.25 3.86
CA ARG A 395 29.24 -24.91 3.40
C ARG A 395 29.17 -23.42 3.03
N VAL A 396 28.67 -23.12 1.84
CA VAL A 396 28.54 -21.75 1.29
C VAL A 396 27.16 -21.53 0.70
N TYR A 397 26.77 -20.28 0.52
CA TYR A 397 25.63 -19.94 -0.34
C TYR A 397 26.12 -19.83 -1.78
N HIS A 398 25.58 -20.67 -2.68
CA HIS A 398 25.99 -20.72 -4.09
C HIS A 398 24.95 -20.03 -4.95
N VAL A 399 25.20 -18.76 -5.27
CA VAL A 399 24.33 -17.93 -6.13
C VAL A 399 24.72 -18.13 -7.59
N LEU A 400 23.71 -18.34 -8.44
CA LEU A 400 23.86 -18.66 -9.86
C LEU A 400 23.76 -17.41 -10.74
N PRO A 401 24.32 -17.41 -11.96
CA PRO A 401 24.33 -16.24 -12.85
C PRO A 401 22.92 -15.74 -13.19
N ALA A 402 21.94 -16.66 -13.23
CA ALA A 402 20.54 -16.36 -13.53
C ALA A 402 19.93 -15.24 -12.67
N ILE A 403 20.47 -14.98 -11.47
CA ILE A 403 20.02 -13.85 -10.65
C ILE A 403 20.19 -12.50 -11.36
N MET A 404 21.19 -12.35 -12.25
CA MET A 404 21.52 -11.08 -12.91
C MET A 404 20.77 -10.85 -14.24
N GLY A 405 20.20 -11.89 -14.84
CA GLY A 405 19.67 -11.85 -16.21
C GLY A 405 18.15 -11.95 -16.35
N ALA A 406 17.42 -12.11 -15.24
CA ALA A 406 15.97 -12.20 -15.26
C ALA A 406 15.31 -10.84 -14.99
N ASP A 407 14.57 -10.32 -15.96
CA ASP A 407 13.54 -9.30 -15.73
C ASP A 407 12.41 -9.97 -14.93
N ASP A 408 12.52 -9.91 -13.60
CA ASP A 408 11.46 -10.31 -12.66
C ASP A 408 10.34 -9.25 -12.58
N GLU A 409 9.95 -8.62 -13.71
CA GLU A 409 8.85 -7.63 -13.78
C GLU A 409 7.46 -8.27 -13.85
#